data_AF-A0A4Q6XLW8-F1
#
_entry.id   AF-A0A4Q6XLW8-F1
#
_cell.length_a   1.000
_cell.length_b   1.000
_cell.length_c   1.000
_cell.angle_alpha   90.00
_cell.angle_beta   90.00
_cell.angle_gamma   90.00
#
_symmetry.space_group_name_H-M   'P 1'
#
loop_
_entity.id
_entity.type
_entity.pdbx_description
1 polymer ?
#
loop_
_entity_poly.entity_id
_entity_poly.type
_entity_poly.pdbx_seq_one_letter_code
_entity_poly.pdbx_strand_id
1 'polypeptide(L)'
;MDQHITPSADISSAAHAFESLRAEISLLRRATERLTDERSAQPDYAPSLEAIAKRLEDVCVWARRVSERPALKLTPESIGRDIDAAAVHARRHDQELLHHAATRMDAATGRIDGMVARSRTVVEQNRESLWNRIAFAIAGMALWAILPGAVARSLPVSWAVPERIAARMLGTDMWHAGEDMMAKADRERRARIVAHQRERETASPSLK
;
A
#
# COMPACT_ATOMS: atom_id res chain seq x y z
N MET A 1 -65.67 -21.19 135.31
CA MET A 1 -65.48 -21.96 134.07
C MET A 1 -65.81 -21.06 132.92
N ASP A 2 -64.86 -20.96 132.00
CA ASP A 2 -64.75 -20.02 130.90
C ASP A 2 -65.88 -20.16 129.87
N GLN A 3 -66.23 -19.04 129.22
CA GLN A 3 -66.37 -18.95 127.76
C GLN A 3 -66.69 -17.50 127.35
N HIS A 4 -65.64 -16.75 127.02
CA HIS A 4 -65.74 -15.52 126.23
C HIS A 4 -66.12 -15.92 124.79
N ILE A 5 -67.32 -15.56 124.36
CA ILE A 5 -67.66 -15.52 122.93
C ILE A 5 -67.42 -14.08 122.49
N THR A 6 -66.41 -13.83 121.66
CA THR A 6 -66.17 -12.53 121.00
C THR A 6 -66.57 -12.61 119.53
N PRO A 7 -67.85 -12.41 119.16
CA PRO A 7 -68.27 -12.42 117.76
C PRO A 7 -68.14 -11.04 117.08
N SER A 8 -67.97 -9.94 117.82
CA SER A 8 -67.92 -8.59 117.22
C SER A 8 -66.55 -8.18 116.68
N ALA A 9 -65.46 -8.82 117.11
CA ALA A 9 -64.10 -8.52 116.64
C ALA A 9 -63.84 -9.08 115.23
N ASP A 10 -64.29 -10.31 114.94
CA ASP A 10 -64.12 -10.94 113.62
C ASP A 10 -65.00 -10.27 112.54
N ILE A 11 -66.22 -9.84 112.88
CA ILE A 11 -67.10 -9.12 111.95
C ILE A 11 -66.49 -7.75 111.57
N SER A 12 -65.86 -7.06 112.52
CA SER A 12 -65.16 -5.80 112.27
C SER A 12 -63.89 -6.00 111.42
N SER A 13 -63.16 -7.09 111.62
CA SER A 13 -61.98 -7.47 110.81
C SER A 13 -62.34 -7.81 109.37
N ALA A 14 -63.39 -8.61 109.15
CA ALA A 14 -63.88 -8.95 107.81
C ALA A 14 -64.39 -7.70 107.06
N ALA A 15 -65.11 -6.81 107.75
CA ALA A 15 -65.57 -5.54 107.17
C ALA A 15 -64.39 -4.65 106.72
N HIS A 16 -63.33 -4.55 107.52
CA HIS A 16 -62.11 -3.84 107.16
C HIS A 16 -61.38 -4.47 105.94
N ALA A 17 -61.34 -5.80 105.85
CA ALA A 17 -60.74 -6.50 104.71
C ALA A 17 -61.53 -6.25 103.41
N PHE A 18 -62.85 -6.23 103.46
CA PHE A 18 -63.69 -5.90 102.30
C PHE A 18 -63.54 -4.44 101.87
N GLU A 19 -63.35 -3.52 102.80
CA GLU A 19 -63.11 -2.11 102.46
C GLU A 19 -61.73 -1.90 101.82
N SER A 20 -60.70 -2.60 102.31
CA SER A 20 -59.37 -2.63 101.68
C SER A 20 -59.43 -3.21 100.26
N LEU A 21 -60.14 -4.32 100.07
CA LEU A 21 -60.33 -4.93 98.76
C LEU A 21 -61.12 -4.02 97.81
N ARG A 22 -62.15 -3.32 98.31
CA ARG A 22 -62.92 -2.35 97.54
C ARG A 22 -62.06 -1.17 97.09
N ALA A 23 -61.15 -0.71 97.95
CA ALA A 23 -60.19 0.33 97.61
C ALA A 23 -59.19 -0.15 96.53
N GLU A 24 -58.66 -1.37 96.65
CA GLU A 24 -57.74 -1.96 95.65
C GLU A 24 -58.42 -2.18 94.29
N ILE A 25 -59.64 -2.72 94.26
CA ILE A 25 -60.41 -2.90 93.02
C ILE A 25 -60.71 -1.55 92.36
N SER A 26 -60.96 -0.50 93.15
CA SER A 26 -61.19 0.85 92.62
C SER A 26 -59.93 1.43 91.97
N LEU A 27 -58.75 1.17 92.54
CA LEU A 27 -57.46 1.55 91.93
C LEU A 27 -57.18 0.77 90.65
N LEU A 28 -57.42 -0.54 90.65
CA LEU A 28 -57.22 -1.38 89.47
C LEU A 28 -58.18 -1.00 88.35
N ARG A 29 -59.45 -0.73 88.67
CA ARG A 29 -60.44 -0.21 87.72
C ARG A 29 -59.98 1.12 87.13
N ARG A 30 -59.54 2.07 87.95
CA ARG A 30 -59.05 3.37 87.48
C ARG A 30 -57.76 3.25 86.63
N ALA A 31 -56.89 2.29 86.96
CA ALA A 31 -55.72 1.98 86.15
C ALA A 31 -56.11 1.36 84.80
N THR A 32 -57.11 0.46 84.78
CA THR A 32 -57.62 -0.11 83.52
C THR A 32 -58.37 0.90 82.68
N GLU A 33 -59.14 1.80 83.29
CA GLU A 33 -59.79 2.92 82.60
C GLU A 33 -58.72 3.83 81.98
N ARG A 34 -57.67 4.19 82.75
CA ARG A 34 -56.54 4.97 82.23
C ARG A 34 -55.76 4.26 81.11
N LEU A 35 -55.51 2.96 81.23
CA LEU A 35 -54.84 2.17 80.20
C LEU A 35 -55.69 2.07 78.92
N THR A 36 -57.01 1.98 79.07
CA THR A 36 -57.95 1.91 77.95
C THR A 36 -58.07 3.28 77.29
N ASP A 37 -58.09 4.36 78.06
CA ASP A 37 -58.06 5.75 77.55
C ASP A 37 -56.74 6.03 76.80
N GLU A 38 -55.59 5.65 77.37
CA GLU A 38 -54.29 5.77 76.71
C GLU A 38 -54.21 4.95 75.42
N ARG A 39 -54.82 3.75 75.39
CA ARG A 39 -54.91 2.92 74.18
C ARG A 39 -55.85 3.50 73.13
N SER A 40 -56.93 4.12 73.55
CA SER A 40 -57.89 4.82 72.67
C SER A 40 -57.31 6.13 72.12
N ALA A 41 -56.38 6.74 72.85
CA ALA A 41 -55.64 7.92 72.44
C ALA A 41 -54.43 7.61 71.53
N GLN A 42 -54.09 6.33 71.34
CA GLN A 42 -52.98 5.95 70.46
C GLN A 42 -53.35 6.19 68.99
N PRO A 43 -52.51 6.89 68.20
CA PRO A 43 -52.80 7.16 66.80
C PRO A 43 -52.92 5.87 65.98
N ASP A 44 -53.88 5.83 65.06
CA ASP A 44 -53.98 4.74 64.09
C ASP A 44 -52.87 4.86 63.04
N TYR A 45 -51.90 3.95 63.09
CA TYR A 45 -50.78 3.87 62.16
C TYR A 45 -51.09 3.04 60.91
N ALA A 46 -52.21 2.32 60.85
CA ALA A 46 -52.61 1.54 59.66
C ALA A 46 -52.55 2.35 58.35
N PRO A 47 -53.09 3.58 58.24
CA PRO A 47 -52.99 4.38 57.02
C PRO A 47 -51.54 4.78 56.68
N SER A 48 -50.70 4.98 57.69
CA SER A 48 -49.28 5.32 57.48
C SER A 48 -48.48 4.12 56.98
N LEU A 49 -48.74 2.92 57.51
CA LEU A 49 -48.11 1.68 57.07
C LEU A 49 -48.56 1.30 55.66
N GLU A 50 -49.84 1.52 55.34
CA GLU A 50 -50.36 1.34 53.98
C GLU A 50 -49.69 2.32 53.00
N ALA A 51 -49.53 3.59 53.38
CA ALA A 51 -48.83 4.57 52.57
C ALA A 51 -47.34 4.20 52.35
N ILE A 52 -46.67 3.61 53.36
CA ILE A 52 -45.29 3.13 53.23
C ILE A 52 -45.22 1.90 52.32
N ALA A 53 -46.14 0.95 52.46
CA ALA A 53 -46.21 -0.24 51.61
C ALA A 53 -46.39 0.15 50.14
N LYS A 54 -47.30 1.08 49.86
CA LYS A 54 -47.53 1.61 48.51
C LYS A 54 -46.28 2.28 47.92
N ARG A 55 -45.57 3.09 48.72
CA ARG A 55 -44.31 3.71 48.29
C ARG A 55 -43.22 2.69 48.00
N LEU A 56 -43.13 1.61 48.79
CA LEU A 56 -42.20 0.52 48.52
C LEU A 56 -42.53 -0.17 47.20
N GLU A 57 -43.81 -0.41 46.93
CA GLU A 57 -44.26 -1.02 45.68
C GLU A 57 -43.90 -0.14 44.47
N ASP A 58 -44.14 1.18 44.56
CA ASP A 58 -43.73 2.14 43.53
C ASP A 58 -42.22 2.10 43.26
N VAL A 59 -41.41 1.99 44.33
CA VAL A 59 -39.94 1.84 44.22
C VAL A 59 -39.56 0.53 43.56
N CYS A 60 -40.21 -0.59 43.90
CA CYS A 60 -39.98 -1.88 43.27
C CYS A 60 -40.32 -1.86 41.77
N VAL A 61 -41.45 -1.23 41.40
CA VAL A 61 -41.85 -1.05 40.00
C VAL A 61 -40.85 -0.18 39.24
N TRP A 62 -40.39 0.91 39.84
CA TRP A 62 -39.35 1.76 39.26
C TRP A 62 -38.02 1.01 39.10
N ALA A 63 -37.58 0.28 40.12
CA ALA A 63 -36.34 -0.49 40.09
C ALA A 63 -36.38 -1.55 38.98
N ARG A 64 -37.51 -2.25 38.82
CA ARG A 64 -37.71 -3.19 37.72
C ARG A 64 -37.62 -2.50 36.36
N ARG A 65 -38.33 -1.38 36.18
CA ARG A 65 -38.28 -0.58 34.95
C ARG A 65 -36.87 -0.08 34.64
N VAL A 66 -36.10 0.29 35.64
CA VAL A 66 -34.71 0.73 35.49
C VAL A 66 -33.82 -0.46 35.12
N SER A 67 -33.96 -1.60 35.79
CA SER A 67 -33.21 -2.83 35.50
C SER A 67 -33.43 -3.37 34.08
N GLU A 68 -34.62 -3.14 33.51
CA GLU A 68 -34.97 -3.54 32.16
C GLU A 68 -34.38 -2.59 31.08
N ARG A 69 -33.82 -1.43 31.46
CA ARG A 69 -33.27 -0.48 30.48
C ARG A 69 -31.95 -0.97 29.87
N PRO A 70 -31.78 -0.86 28.54
CA PRO A 70 -30.56 -1.27 27.83
C PRO A 70 -29.29 -0.55 28.30
N ALA A 71 -29.44 0.65 28.87
CA ALA A 71 -28.33 1.45 29.37
C ALA A 71 -27.55 0.77 30.52
N LEU A 72 -28.17 -0.15 31.27
CA LEU A 72 -27.47 -0.94 32.30
C LEU A 72 -26.77 -2.17 31.73
N LYS A 73 -27.15 -2.62 30.52
CA LYS A 73 -26.48 -3.72 29.80
C LYS A 73 -25.25 -3.23 29.05
N LEU A 74 -25.26 -1.97 28.63
CA LEU A 74 -24.11 -1.27 28.07
C LEU A 74 -23.18 -0.81 29.21
N THR A 75 -22.42 -1.75 29.76
CA THR A 75 -21.37 -1.39 30.73
C THR A 75 -20.22 -0.69 30.00
N PRO A 76 -19.51 0.26 30.62
CA PRO A 76 -18.34 0.91 30.02
C PRO A 76 -17.31 -0.10 29.50
N GLU A 77 -17.15 -1.23 30.19
CA GLU A 77 -16.25 -2.33 29.82
C GLU A 77 -16.73 -3.09 28.57
N SER A 78 -18.04 -3.19 28.34
CA SER A 78 -18.58 -3.76 27.09
C SER A 78 -18.35 -2.83 25.90
N ILE A 79 -18.59 -1.53 26.07
CA ILE A 79 -18.34 -0.53 25.04
C ILE A 79 -16.85 -0.45 24.70
N GLY A 80 -15.97 -0.48 25.71
CA GLY A 80 -14.52 -0.51 25.51
C GLY A 80 -14.07 -1.74 24.71
N ARG A 81 -14.60 -2.92 25.04
CA ARG A 81 -14.32 -4.15 24.28
C ARG A 81 -14.80 -4.07 22.83
N ASP A 82 -15.98 -3.51 22.60
CA ASP A 82 -16.53 -3.37 21.25
C ASP A 82 -15.72 -2.35 20.43
N ILE A 83 -15.27 -1.25 21.04
CA ILE A 83 -14.37 -0.28 20.40
C ILE A 83 -13.03 -0.91 20.06
N ASP A 84 -12.41 -1.66 20.98
CA ASP A 84 -11.14 -2.35 20.72
C ASP A 84 -11.29 -3.38 19.60
N ALA A 85 -12.37 -4.16 19.61
CA ALA A 85 -12.66 -5.13 18.55
C ALA A 85 -12.86 -4.44 17.19
N ALA A 86 -13.62 -3.35 17.16
CA ALA A 86 -13.80 -2.54 15.96
C ALA A 86 -12.48 -1.90 15.48
N ALA A 87 -11.65 -1.41 16.39
CA ALA A 87 -10.35 -0.82 16.09
C ALA A 87 -9.36 -1.85 15.52
N VAL A 88 -9.32 -3.06 16.09
CA VAL A 88 -8.50 -4.17 15.55
C VAL A 88 -8.99 -4.56 14.16
N HIS A 89 -10.31 -4.63 13.96
CA HIS A 89 -10.88 -4.95 12.64
C HIS A 89 -10.55 -3.87 11.59
N ALA A 90 -10.67 -2.59 11.94
CA ALA A 90 -10.31 -1.48 11.07
C ALA A 90 -8.82 -1.50 10.71
N ARG A 91 -7.93 -1.69 11.71
CA ARG A 91 -6.48 -1.73 11.49
C ARG A 91 -6.02 -2.87 10.59
N ARG A 92 -6.70 -4.02 10.59
CA ARG A 92 -6.35 -5.14 9.70
C ARG A 92 -6.52 -4.76 8.23
N HIS A 93 -7.64 -4.12 7.89
CA HIS A 93 -7.88 -3.67 6.53
C HIS A 93 -6.88 -2.58 6.11
N ASP A 94 -6.59 -1.64 7.00
CA ASP A 94 -5.60 -0.59 6.75
C ASP A 94 -4.19 -1.17 6.56
N GLN A 95 -3.81 -2.20 7.33
CA GLN A 95 -2.52 -2.89 7.19
C GLN A 95 -2.37 -3.52 5.81
N GLU A 96 -3.41 -4.19 5.29
CA GLU A 96 -3.40 -4.77 3.94
C GLU A 96 -3.24 -3.68 2.87
N LEU A 97 -4.00 -2.59 2.97
CA LEU A 97 -3.92 -1.46 2.04
C LEU A 97 -2.55 -0.79 2.06
N LEU A 98 -1.99 -0.57 3.25
CA LEU A 98 -0.65 -0.02 3.43
C LEU A 98 0.42 -0.95 2.87
N HIS A 99 0.29 -2.26 3.07
CA HIS A 99 1.26 -3.23 2.54
C HIS A 99 1.21 -3.27 1.00
N HIS A 100 0.02 -3.22 0.42
CA HIS A 100 -0.16 -3.10 -1.02
C HIS A 100 0.37 -1.78 -1.58
N ALA A 101 0.19 -0.67 -0.86
CA ALA A 101 0.75 0.62 -1.24
C ALA A 101 2.28 0.61 -1.19
N ALA A 102 2.87 0.10 -0.11
CA ALA A 102 4.32 -0.06 0.03
C ALA A 102 4.91 -0.93 -1.08
N THR A 103 4.30 -2.09 -1.35
CA THR A 103 4.73 -2.98 -2.44
C THR A 103 4.67 -2.29 -3.81
N ARG A 104 3.62 -1.48 -4.06
CA ARG A 104 3.51 -0.70 -5.30
C ARG A 104 4.56 0.40 -5.39
N MET A 105 4.90 1.04 -4.27
CA MET A 105 5.97 2.03 -4.20
C MET A 105 7.33 1.40 -4.45
N ASP A 106 7.65 0.27 -3.82
CA ASP A 106 8.90 -0.46 -4.04
C ASP A 106 9.03 -0.91 -5.50
N ALA A 107 7.95 -1.44 -6.08
CA ALA A 107 7.92 -1.80 -7.49
C ALA A 107 8.11 -0.57 -8.41
N ALA A 108 7.54 0.58 -8.05
CA ALA A 108 7.73 1.81 -8.81
C ALA A 108 9.17 2.32 -8.72
N THR A 109 9.76 2.34 -7.53
CA THR A 109 11.17 2.70 -7.29
C THR A 109 12.09 1.77 -8.07
N GLY A 110 11.88 0.45 -8.00
CA GLY A 110 12.67 -0.52 -8.75
C GLY A 110 12.57 -0.35 -10.27
N ARG A 111 11.42 0.08 -10.81
CA ARG A 111 11.29 0.44 -12.23
C ARG A 111 12.08 1.71 -12.59
N ILE A 112 12.05 2.72 -11.72
CA ILE A 112 12.82 3.96 -11.91
C ILE A 112 14.32 3.63 -11.88
N ASP A 113 14.78 2.88 -10.89
CA ASP A 113 16.18 2.44 -10.79
C ASP A 113 16.60 1.61 -12.00
N GLY A 114 15.74 0.69 -12.45
CA GLY A 114 15.95 -0.08 -13.66
C GLY A 114 16.03 0.76 -14.93
N MET A 115 15.23 1.83 -15.03
CA MET A 115 15.27 2.78 -16.16
C MET A 115 16.54 3.63 -16.13
N VAL A 116 16.97 4.09 -14.95
CA VAL A 116 18.21 4.84 -14.75
C VAL A 116 19.43 3.95 -15.05
N ALA A 117 19.44 2.71 -14.57
CA ALA A 117 20.48 1.73 -14.87
C ALA A 117 20.54 1.45 -16.38
N ARG A 118 19.38 1.24 -17.04
CA ARG A 118 19.32 1.02 -18.48
C ARG A 118 19.81 2.23 -19.28
N SER A 119 19.48 3.44 -18.84
CA SER A 119 19.99 4.68 -19.44
C SER A 119 21.53 4.71 -19.42
N ARG A 120 22.15 4.37 -18.28
CA ARG A 120 23.61 4.28 -18.16
C ARG A 120 24.20 3.18 -19.05
N THR A 121 23.59 1.99 -19.11
CA THR A 121 24.12 0.89 -19.92
C THR A 121 23.97 1.12 -21.42
N VAL A 122 22.90 1.79 -21.86
CA VAL A 122 22.69 2.11 -23.28
C VAL A 122 23.74 3.08 -23.79
N VAL A 123 24.14 4.08 -22.99
CA VAL A 123 25.19 5.03 -23.39
C VAL A 123 26.55 4.33 -23.58
N GLU A 124 26.89 3.39 -22.70
CA GLU A 124 28.16 2.65 -22.81
C GLU A 124 28.14 1.64 -23.97
N GLN A 125 27.08 0.84 -24.10
CA GLN A 125 26.94 -0.15 -25.18
C GLN A 125 26.88 0.50 -26.58
N ASN A 126 26.24 1.66 -26.69
CA ASN A 126 26.13 2.34 -27.97
C ASN A 126 27.48 2.90 -28.44
N ARG A 127 28.41 3.20 -27.51
CA ARG A 127 29.76 3.65 -27.86
C ARG A 127 30.58 2.53 -28.50
N GLU A 128 30.56 1.33 -27.92
CA GLU A 128 31.25 0.17 -28.50
C GLU A 128 30.65 -0.24 -29.85
N SER A 129 29.31 -0.26 -29.95
CA SER A 129 28.62 -0.55 -31.21
C SER A 129 28.89 0.52 -32.28
N LEU A 130 28.95 1.80 -31.91
CA LEU A 130 29.26 2.89 -32.84
C LEU A 130 30.68 2.77 -33.39
N TRP A 131 31.66 2.43 -32.56
CA TRP A 131 33.03 2.18 -33.01
C TRP A 131 33.12 1.01 -33.97
N ASN A 132 32.44 -0.10 -33.67
CA ASN A 132 32.36 -1.23 -34.60
C ASN A 132 31.70 -0.83 -35.92
N ARG A 133 30.59 -0.06 -35.88
CA ARG A 133 29.91 0.43 -37.09
C ARG A 133 30.79 1.35 -37.93
N ILE A 134 31.55 2.25 -37.29
CA ILE A 134 32.51 3.13 -37.97
C ILE A 134 33.64 2.29 -38.58
N ALA A 135 34.20 1.34 -37.85
CA ALA A 135 35.25 0.46 -38.34
C ALA A 135 34.78 -0.38 -39.55
N PHE A 136 33.58 -0.96 -39.49
CA PHE A 136 32.99 -1.68 -40.62
C PHE A 136 32.69 -0.76 -41.81
N ALA A 137 32.22 0.47 -41.58
CA ALA A 137 31.99 1.45 -42.64
C ALA A 137 33.30 1.83 -43.34
N ILE A 138 34.36 2.10 -42.58
CA ILE A 138 35.70 2.40 -43.12
C ILE A 138 36.25 1.18 -43.87
N ALA A 139 36.16 -0.02 -43.30
CA ALA A 139 36.61 -1.24 -43.96
C ALA A 139 35.86 -1.51 -45.26
N GLY A 140 34.53 -1.31 -45.27
CA GLY A 140 33.70 -1.43 -46.46
C GLY A 140 34.05 -0.40 -47.52
N MET A 141 34.29 0.86 -47.14
CA MET A 141 34.74 1.91 -48.06
C MET A 141 36.10 1.60 -48.66
N ALA A 142 37.06 1.16 -47.84
CA ALA A 142 38.39 0.73 -48.31
C ALA A 142 38.29 -0.46 -49.27
N LEU A 143 37.46 -1.46 -48.92
CA LEU A 143 37.19 -2.60 -49.79
C LEU A 143 36.60 -2.15 -51.13
N TRP A 144 35.62 -1.24 -51.11
CA TRP A 144 34.98 -0.73 -52.32
C TRP A 144 35.88 0.17 -53.17
N ALA A 145 36.92 0.78 -52.58
CA ALA A 145 37.95 1.52 -53.31
C ALA A 145 38.98 0.59 -53.97
N ILE A 146 39.33 -0.53 -53.33
CA ILE A 146 40.33 -1.48 -53.83
C ILE A 146 39.73 -2.42 -54.88
N LEU A 147 38.49 -2.87 -54.67
CA LEU A 147 37.83 -3.86 -55.53
C LEU A 147 37.82 -3.46 -57.02
N PRO A 148 37.48 -2.22 -57.44
CA PRO A 148 37.49 -1.85 -58.84
C PRO A 148 38.86 -2.01 -59.50
N GLY A 149 39.94 -1.64 -58.80
CA GLY A 149 41.31 -1.78 -59.31
C GLY A 149 41.79 -3.23 -59.34
N ALA A 150 41.46 -4.02 -58.32
CA ALA A 150 41.81 -5.44 -58.26
C ALA A 150 41.02 -6.27 -59.29
N VAL A 151 39.71 -6.02 -59.42
CA VAL A 151 38.85 -6.66 -60.43
C VAL A 151 39.26 -6.25 -61.85
N ALA A 152 39.61 -4.98 -62.07
CA ALA A 152 40.16 -4.55 -63.36
C ALA A 152 41.44 -5.30 -63.76
N ARG A 153 42.23 -5.75 -62.76
CA ARG A 153 43.51 -6.47 -62.97
C ARG A 153 43.34 -7.99 -63.07
N SER A 154 42.27 -8.56 -62.53
CA SER A 154 41.99 -10.01 -62.60
C SER A 154 41.13 -10.42 -63.80
N LEU A 155 40.57 -9.45 -64.53
CA LEU A 155 39.87 -9.71 -65.79
C LEU A 155 40.85 -10.22 -66.87
N PRO A 156 40.39 -11.10 -67.80
CA PRO A 156 41.24 -11.67 -68.84
C PRO A 156 41.91 -10.57 -69.68
N VAL A 157 43.20 -10.73 -69.95
CA VAL A 157 44.01 -9.79 -70.76
C VAL A 157 43.38 -9.53 -72.14
N SER A 158 42.58 -10.47 -72.66
CA SER A 158 41.85 -10.32 -73.92
C SER A 158 40.79 -9.20 -73.94
N TRP A 159 40.41 -8.64 -72.80
CA TRP A 159 39.36 -7.60 -72.71
C TRP A 159 39.89 -6.16 -72.58
N ALA A 160 41.20 -5.97 -72.39
CA ALA A 160 41.87 -4.65 -72.36
C ALA A 160 41.13 -3.56 -71.54
N VAL A 161 40.57 -3.94 -70.38
CA VAL A 161 39.70 -3.06 -69.58
C VAL A 161 40.46 -1.86 -69.00
N PRO A 162 41.68 -2.02 -68.43
CA PRO A 162 42.49 -0.88 -67.99
C PRO A 162 42.79 0.12 -69.11
N GLU A 163 43.11 -0.38 -70.30
CA GLU A 163 43.44 0.42 -71.48
C GLU A 163 42.21 1.18 -72.01
N ARG A 164 41.04 0.55 -71.99
CA ARG A 164 39.75 1.21 -72.32
C ARG A 164 39.35 2.26 -71.29
N ILE A 165 39.65 2.05 -70.01
CA ILE A 165 39.42 3.05 -68.96
C ILE A 165 40.37 4.23 -69.15
N ALA A 166 41.65 3.98 -69.43
CA ALA A 166 42.62 5.03 -69.71
C ALA A 166 42.20 5.88 -70.92
N ALA A 167 41.84 5.24 -72.03
CA ALA A 167 41.33 5.92 -73.22
C ALA A 167 40.10 6.79 -72.90
N ARG A 168 39.13 6.26 -72.13
CA ARG A 168 37.94 6.99 -71.70
C ARG A 168 38.24 8.15 -70.76
N MET A 169 39.20 8.00 -69.84
CA MET A 169 39.64 9.08 -68.94
C MET A 169 40.41 10.18 -69.70
N LEU A 170 41.15 9.81 -70.75
CA LEU A 170 41.76 10.77 -71.67
C LEU A 170 40.75 11.38 -72.66
N GLY A 171 39.53 10.84 -72.73
CA GLY A 171 38.49 11.29 -73.66
C GLY A 171 38.79 10.99 -75.13
N THR A 172 39.72 10.06 -75.41
CA THR A 172 40.20 9.73 -76.76
C THR A 172 40.01 8.25 -77.07
N ASP A 173 40.14 7.89 -78.34
CA ASP A 173 40.16 6.48 -78.74
C ASP A 173 41.46 5.78 -78.26
N MET A 174 41.39 4.47 -78.04
CA MET A 174 42.48 3.67 -77.46
C MET A 174 43.80 3.80 -78.24
N TRP A 175 43.72 3.97 -79.56
CA TRP A 175 44.89 4.19 -80.40
C TRP A 175 45.61 5.52 -80.09
N HIS A 176 44.86 6.62 -80.04
CA HIS A 176 45.39 7.96 -79.77
C HIS A 176 45.87 8.09 -78.32
N ALA A 177 45.16 7.47 -77.37
CA ALA A 177 45.58 7.41 -75.98
C ALA A 177 46.94 6.71 -75.83
N GLY A 178 47.16 5.60 -76.54
CA GLY A 178 48.44 4.89 -76.57
C GLY A 178 49.56 5.74 -77.14
N GLU A 179 49.31 6.45 -78.24
CA GLU A 179 50.29 7.35 -78.87
C GLU A 179 50.71 8.51 -77.95
N ASP A 180 49.74 9.13 -77.28
CA ASP A 180 49.98 10.20 -76.31
C ASP A 180 50.72 9.71 -75.06
N MET A 181 50.34 8.53 -74.53
CA MET A 181 51.04 7.93 -73.39
C MET A 181 52.49 7.57 -73.76
N MET A 182 52.74 7.02 -74.96
CA MET A 182 54.09 6.73 -75.44
C MET A 182 54.94 8.00 -75.61
N ALA A 183 54.35 9.10 -76.09
CA ALA A 183 55.05 10.40 -76.16
C ALA A 183 55.41 10.96 -74.79
N LYS A 184 54.52 10.81 -73.80
CA LYS A 184 54.71 11.35 -72.45
C LYS A 184 55.65 10.47 -71.61
N ALA A 185 55.65 9.16 -71.82
CA ALA A 185 56.48 8.22 -71.06
C ALA A 185 57.96 8.25 -71.49
N ASP A 186 58.25 8.26 -72.80
CA ASP A 186 59.62 8.33 -73.32
C ASP A 186 59.63 8.87 -74.76
N ARG A 187 59.95 10.16 -74.89
CA ARG A 187 59.96 10.88 -76.17
C ARG A 187 61.07 10.36 -77.10
N GLU A 188 62.21 9.93 -76.57
CA GLU A 188 63.34 9.44 -77.35
C GLU A 188 63.07 8.04 -77.91
N ARG A 189 62.42 7.17 -77.12
CA ARG A 189 62.00 5.85 -77.59
C ARG A 189 60.92 5.93 -78.66
N ARG A 190 59.96 6.87 -78.55
CA ARG A 190 58.99 7.14 -79.62
C ARG A 190 59.68 7.64 -80.90
N ALA A 191 60.63 8.58 -80.77
CA ALA A 191 61.38 9.10 -81.92
C ALA A 191 62.14 7.99 -82.67
N ARG A 192 62.74 7.03 -81.95
CA ARG A 192 63.41 5.87 -82.54
C ARG A 192 62.45 4.94 -83.31
N ILE A 193 61.24 4.70 -82.79
CA ILE A 193 60.24 3.86 -83.47
C ILE A 193 59.77 4.53 -84.78
N VAL A 194 59.52 5.85 -84.74
CA VAL A 194 59.14 6.62 -85.94
C VAL A 194 60.26 6.66 -86.97
N ALA A 195 61.52 6.79 -86.53
CA ALA A 195 62.69 6.73 -87.41
C ALA A 195 62.79 5.37 -88.13
N HIS A 196 62.65 4.26 -87.39
CA HIS A 196 62.66 2.93 -87.97
C HIS A 196 61.45 2.65 -88.90
N GLN A 197 60.28 3.21 -88.62
CA GLN A 197 59.14 3.10 -89.55
C GLN A 197 59.39 3.86 -90.85
N ARG A 198 59.94 5.08 -90.77
CA ARG A 198 60.32 5.85 -91.96
C ARG A 198 61.38 5.14 -92.79
N GLU A 199 62.35 4.50 -92.15
CA GLU A 199 63.36 3.66 -92.83
C GLU A 199 62.74 2.44 -93.51
N ARG A 200 61.71 1.82 -92.92
CA ARG A 200 61.00 0.67 -93.54
C ARG A 200 60.08 1.10 -94.69
N GLU A 201 59.49 2.28 -94.62
CA GLU A 201 58.67 2.85 -95.70
C GLU A 201 59.54 3.27 -96.89
N THR A 202 60.74 3.82 -96.65
CA THR A 202 61.69 4.13 -97.72
C THR A 202 62.40 2.88 -98.26
N ALA A 203 62.53 1.82 -97.46
CA ALA A 203 63.09 0.53 -97.88
C ALA A 203 62.08 -0.45 -98.52
N SER A 204 60.81 -0.07 -98.66
CA SER A 204 59.79 -0.87 -99.34
C SER A 204 59.36 -0.22 -100.67
N PRO A 205 60.23 -0.17 -101.69
CA PRO A 205 59.79 0.11 -103.05
C PRO A 205 59.12 -1.14 -103.63
N SER A 206 57.90 -0.93 -104.15
CA SER A 206 57.27 -1.72 -105.22
C SER A 206 57.16 -3.24 -105.06
N LEU A 207 55.98 -3.71 -104.65
CA LEU A 207 55.36 -4.88 -105.29
C LEU A 207 53.83 -4.82 -105.19
N LYS A 208 53.26 -3.77 -105.77
CA LYS A 208 52.29 -3.82 -106.88
C LYS A 208 51.89 -2.41 -107.28
#